data_AF-A0A936Y1U0-F1
#
_entry.id   AF-A0A936Y1U0-F1
#
_cell.length_a   1.000
_cell.length_b   1.000
_cell.length_c   1.000
_cell.angle_alpha   90.00
_cell.angle_beta   90.00
_cell.angle_gamma   90.00
#
_symmetry.space_group_name_H-M   'P 1'
#
loop_
_entity.id
_entity.type
_entity.pdbx_description
1 polymer ?
#
loop_
_entity_poly.entity_id
_entity_poly.type
_entity_poly.pdbx_seq_one_letter_code
_entity_poly.pdbx_strand_id
1 'polypeptide(L)'
;MVQVVNGYVSSHNIDLIVMATAKTTGFMEFIFGSDAQRITSRATCPVLTMDAHTLTGSVQKIIFPVEDFYPENKLQYAIELAQLFNAEIHLICLSEKSSSPVYNTYSIITHIVEIFEEKKIRYKAKAAKGKNITEAILQYAEIESIDLILVNPGEESKLTGRFIETTGGSIVNHTSVPVLTIKKRRIKLMKNVWILLAITAFCAPATQGQNIDTGLKMMKYQRYQSAIEIFKKLSAANSSDDKAAYWRGIAEIRNKNADTAIAHYNNSIKEPKSNLLLAAWLTLMLRRVKRAMR
;
A
#
# COMPACT_ATOMS: atom_id res chain seq x y z
N MET A 1 25.28 -2.01 11.74
CA MET A 1 24.25 -1.25 11.00
C MET A 1 23.30 -0.46 11.91
N VAL A 2 22.41 -1.10 12.70
CA VAL A 2 21.40 -0.39 13.54
C VAL A 2 21.96 0.71 14.45
N GLN A 3 23.09 0.46 15.13
CA GLN A 3 23.70 1.47 16.01
C GLN A 3 24.14 2.73 15.25
N VAL A 4 24.65 2.56 14.02
CA VAL A 4 25.04 3.68 13.15
C VAL A 4 23.80 4.48 12.75
N VAL A 5 22.72 3.80 12.34
CA VAL A 5 21.44 4.45 11.99
C VAL A 5 20.88 5.22 13.20
N ASN A 6 20.87 4.63 14.39
CA ASN A 6 20.39 5.30 15.60
C ASN A 6 21.28 6.48 16.02
N GLY A 7 22.59 6.39 15.82
CA GLY A 7 23.52 7.51 16.01
C GLY A 7 23.24 8.65 15.04
N TYR A 8 22.95 8.34 13.78
CA TYR A 8 22.58 9.32 12.76
C TYR A 8 21.23 9.99 13.08
N VAL A 9 20.22 9.20 13.45
CA VAL A 9 18.90 9.68 13.91
C VAL A 9 19.05 10.66 15.06
N SER A 10 19.88 10.34 16.05
CA SER A 10 20.04 11.16 17.24
C SER A 10 20.82 12.44 16.97
N SER A 11 21.85 12.38 16.11
CA SER A 11 22.67 13.56 15.75
C SER A 11 21.96 14.55 14.83
N HIS A 12 21.01 14.08 14.02
CA HIS A 12 20.30 14.90 13.04
C HIS A 12 18.83 15.18 13.42
N ASN A 13 18.41 14.81 14.64
CA ASN A 13 17.02 14.93 15.12
C ASN A 13 16.00 14.36 14.13
N ILE A 14 16.26 13.16 13.62
CA ILE A 14 15.38 12.51 12.64
C ILE A 14 14.14 11.98 13.34
N ASP A 15 12.98 12.41 12.87
CA ASP A 15 11.70 12.06 13.46
C ASP A 15 11.00 10.86 12.77
N LEU A 16 11.42 10.50 11.55
CA LEU A 16 10.88 9.38 10.79
C LEU A 16 11.96 8.76 9.89
N ILE A 17 12.06 7.43 9.88
CA ILE A 17 12.82 6.70 8.86
C ILE A 17 11.83 6.17 7.83
N VAL A 18 12.13 6.34 6.55
CA VAL A 18 11.38 5.70 5.45
C VAL A 18 12.28 4.65 4.81
N MET A 19 11.76 3.42 4.71
CA MET A 19 12.45 2.28 4.11
C MET A 19 11.62 1.69 2.98
N ALA A 20 12.25 1.55 1.81
CA ALA A 20 11.65 0.84 0.70
C ALA A 20 11.85 -0.68 0.83
N THR A 21 10.84 -1.47 0.49
CA THR A 21 10.97 -2.92 0.32
C THR A 21 11.39 -3.29 -1.08
N ALA A 22 12.25 -4.31 -1.17
CA ALA A 22 12.48 -5.00 -2.43
C ALA A 22 11.47 -6.14 -2.56
N LYS A 23 10.78 -6.19 -3.70
CA LYS A 23 9.94 -7.33 -4.08
C LYS A 23 10.82 -8.40 -4.73
N THR A 24 10.83 -9.62 -4.20
CA THR A 24 11.50 -10.73 -4.88
C THR A 24 10.63 -11.24 -6.04
N THR A 25 11.29 -11.56 -7.15
CA THR A 25 10.63 -12.08 -8.35
C THR A 25 10.30 -13.57 -8.15
N GLY A 26 9.17 -13.85 -7.51
CA GLY A 26 8.63 -15.20 -7.31
C GLY A 26 7.72 -15.21 -6.08
N PHE A 27 6.43 -15.54 -6.28
CA PHE A 27 5.37 -15.63 -5.26
C PHE A 27 5.40 -14.57 -4.13
N MET A 28 4.70 -13.45 -4.35
CA MET A 28 4.02 -12.58 -3.36
C MET A 28 4.72 -12.19 -2.03
N GLU A 29 6.02 -12.40 -1.85
CA GLU A 29 6.72 -12.06 -0.60
C GLU A 29 7.61 -10.81 -0.76
N PHE A 30 7.52 -9.91 0.21
CA PHE A 30 8.43 -8.77 0.35
C PHE A 30 9.55 -9.21 1.29
N ILE A 31 10.80 -9.22 0.83
CA ILE A 31 11.91 -9.63 1.69
C ILE A 31 12.54 -8.38 2.29
N PHE A 32 12.32 -8.16 3.59
CA PHE A 32 13.24 -7.35 4.36
C PHE A 32 14.58 -8.08 4.49
N GLY A 33 15.66 -7.44 4.02
CA GLY A 33 16.99 -7.84 4.43
C GLY A 33 17.11 -7.81 5.97
N SER A 34 17.99 -8.65 6.52
CA SER A 34 18.18 -8.77 7.97
C SER A 34 18.48 -7.43 8.66
N ASP A 35 19.16 -6.52 7.98
CA ASP A 35 19.40 -5.16 8.49
C ASP A 35 18.15 -4.29 8.54
N ALA A 36 17.28 -4.39 7.52
CA ALA A 36 16.03 -3.64 7.50
C ALA A 36 15.11 -4.11 8.63
N GLN A 37 15.00 -5.43 8.87
CA GLN A 37 14.21 -5.97 9.98
C GLN A 37 14.77 -5.51 11.33
N ARG A 38 16.10 -5.48 11.47
CA ARG A 38 16.77 -4.97 12.66
C ARG A 38 16.55 -3.47 12.86
N ILE A 39 16.50 -2.67 11.78
CA ILE A 39 16.19 -1.24 11.85
C ILE A 39 14.74 -1.04 12.27
N THR A 40 13.76 -1.65 11.61
CA THR A 40 12.33 -1.54 11.94
C THR A 40 12.04 -1.92 13.39
N SER A 41 12.72 -2.95 13.93
CA SER A 41 12.53 -3.39 15.31
C SER A 41 13.29 -2.56 16.37
N ARG A 42 14.43 -1.96 16.02
CA ARG A 42 15.35 -1.35 17.01
C ARG A 42 15.59 0.14 16.82
N ALA A 43 15.05 0.76 15.77
CA ALA A 43 15.12 2.19 15.55
C ALA A 43 14.57 2.98 16.75
N THR A 44 15.11 4.17 16.95
CA THR A 44 14.72 5.08 18.05
C THR A 44 13.57 6.03 17.67
N CYS A 45 13.25 6.13 16.39
CA CYS A 45 12.10 6.84 15.83
C CYS A 45 11.22 5.87 15.02
N PRO A 46 9.97 6.26 14.68
CA PRO A 46 9.11 5.46 13.80
C PRO A 46 9.77 5.10 12.48
N VAL A 47 9.41 3.94 11.95
CA VAL A 47 9.91 3.44 10.66
C VAL A 47 8.73 3.16 9.75
N LEU A 48 8.60 3.93 8.68
CA LEU A 48 7.64 3.71 7.61
C LEU A 48 8.27 2.80 6.56
N THR A 49 7.65 1.64 6.38
CA THR A 49 8.02 0.66 5.39
C THR A 49 7.02 0.69 4.25
N MET A 50 7.47 0.70 3.00
CA MET A 50 6.58 0.56 1.85
C MET A 50 7.30 0.03 0.61
N ASP A 51 6.55 -0.48 -0.35
CA ASP A 51 7.07 -0.76 -1.69
C ASP A 51 7.44 0.57 -2.38
N ALA A 52 8.61 0.62 -3.01
CA ALA A 52 9.08 1.75 -3.81
C ALA A 52 8.10 2.13 -4.94
N HIS A 53 7.17 1.25 -5.30
CA HIS A 53 6.16 1.46 -6.32
C HIS A 53 4.80 1.92 -5.77
N THR A 54 4.60 1.95 -4.45
CA THR A 54 3.33 2.34 -3.79
C THR A 54 3.31 3.82 -3.38
N LEU A 55 4.23 4.64 -3.92
CA LEU A 55 4.47 6.05 -3.56
C LEU A 55 3.39 7.06 -3.97
N THR A 56 2.14 6.65 -4.13
CA THR A 56 1.10 7.55 -4.65
C THR A 56 -0.25 7.28 -4.01
N GLY A 57 -0.72 8.19 -3.17
CA GLY A 57 -2.11 8.16 -2.68
C GLY A 57 -2.33 8.85 -1.35
N SER A 58 -3.50 9.46 -1.18
CA SER A 58 -4.02 9.89 0.12
C SER A 58 -4.26 8.67 1.00
N VAL A 59 -3.79 8.65 2.24
CA VAL A 59 -4.16 7.63 3.22
C VAL A 59 -5.63 7.81 3.59
N GLN A 60 -6.52 6.88 3.26
CA GLN A 60 -7.96 6.99 3.58
C GLN A 60 -8.39 6.00 4.65
N LYS A 61 -7.76 4.82 4.71
CA LYS A 61 -8.05 3.78 5.69
C LYS A 61 -6.79 3.29 6.39
N ILE A 62 -6.81 3.34 7.71
CA ILE A 62 -5.68 2.98 8.56
C ILE A 62 -6.08 1.79 9.44
N ILE A 63 -5.35 0.67 9.37
CA ILE A 63 -5.51 -0.39 10.38
C ILE A 63 -4.78 0.03 11.66
N PHE A 64 -5.49 -0.09 12.78
CA PHE A 64 -4.96 -0.04 14.13
C PHE A 64 -5.26 -1.37 14.84
N PRO A 65 -4.28 -2.28 14.96
CA PRO A 65 -4.43 -3.52 15.71
C PRO A 65 -4.56 -3.24 17.20
N VAL A 66 -5.51 -3.93 17.82
CA VAL A 66 -5.81 -3.87 19.26
C VAL A 66 -5.70 -5.29 19.85
N GLU A 67 -4.81 -5.44 20.82
CA GLU A 67 -4.62 -6.68 21.59
C GLU A 67 -4.87 -6.43 23.08
N ASP A 68 -4.06 -7.00 23.96
CA ASP A 68 -4.11 -6.81 25.42
C ASP A 68 -3.34 -5.55 25.89
N PHE A 69 -2.57 -4.93 25.00
CA PHE A 69 -1.81 -3.71 25.25
C PHE A 69 -1.68 -2.89 23.96
N TYR A 70 -1.66 -1.56 24.12
CA TYR A 70 -1.26 -0.64 23.06
C TYR A 70 -0.40 0.49 23.64
N PRO A 71 0.64 0.95 22.94
CA PRO A 71 1.43 2.06 23.42
C PRO A 71 0.74 3.39 23.07
N GLU A 72 0.65 4.31 24.03
CA GLU A 72 -0.06 5.60 23.91
C GLU A 72 0.41 6.42 22.70
N ASN A 73 1.70 6.36 22.38
CA ASN A 73 2.22 7.04 21.20
C ASN A 73 1.68 6.47 19.89
N LYS A 74 1.42 5.15 19.77
CA LYS A 74 0.76 4.56 18.59
C LYS A 74 -0.64 5.15 18.41
N LEU A 75 -1.39 5.30 19.51
CA LEU A 75 -2.71 5.95 19.49
C LEU A 75 -2.61 7.42 19.04
N GLN A 76 -1.63 8.16 19.55
CA GLN A 76 -1.39 9.53 19.16
C GLN A 76 -1.08 9.66 17.65
N TYR A 77 -0.17 8.84 17.12
CA TYR A 77 0.11 8.82 15.67
C TYR A 77 -1.14 8.48 14.86
N ALA A 78 -1.97 7.53 15.32
CA ALA A 78 -3.20 7.16 14.63
C ALA A 78 -4.16 8.36 14.51
N ILE A 79 -4.35 9.09 15.62
CA ILE A 79 -5.19 10.29 15.67
C ILE A 79 -4.65 11.38 14.73
N GLU A 80 -3.36 11.69 14.82
CA GLU A 80 -2.74 12.74 14.02
C GLU A 80 -2.79 12.43 12.52
N LEU A 81 -2.52 11.18 12.14
CA LEU A 81 -2.64 10.74 10.74
C LEU A 81 -4.10 10.78 10.26
N ALA A 82 -5.05 10.35 11.09
CA ALA A 82 -6.45 10.40 10.75
C ALA A 82 -6.97 11.84 10.56
N GLN A 83 -6.53 12.78 11.39
CA GLN A 83 -6.87 14.20 11.24
C GLN A 83 -6.24 14.81 10.00
N LEU A 84 -4.94 14.55 9.78
CA LEU A 84 -4.18 15.07 8.66
C LEU A 84 -4.76 14.65 7.31
N PHE A 85 -5.07 13.36 7.18
CA PHE A 85 -5.57 12.81 5.91
C PHE A 85 -7.09 12.70 5.85
N ASN A 86 -7.79 13.12 6.91
CA ASN A 86 -9.21 12.87 7.09
C ASN A 86 -9.52 11.38 6.86
N ALA A 87 -8.74 10.47 7.45
CA ALA A 87 -8.81 9.02 7.26
C ALA A 87 -9.73 8.33 8.30
N GLU A 88 -10.24 7.16 7.95
CA GLU A 88 -10.96 6.25 8.85
C GLU A 88 -10.00 5.25 9.50
N ILE A 89 -10.07 5.11 10.82
CA ILE A 89 -9.27 4.14 11.58
C ILE A 89 -10.07 2.86 11.77
N HIS A 90 -9.55 1.75 11.25
CA HIS A 90 -10.11 0.42 11.43
C HIS A 90 -9.43 -0.25 12.64
N LEU A 91 -10.14 -0.32 13.77
CA LEU A 91 -9.70 -1.03 14.97
C LEU A 91 -9.92 -2.54 14.77
N ILE A 92 -8.83 -3.29 14.68
CA ILE A 92 -8.86 -4.74 14.42
C ILE A 92 -8.37 -5.50 15.63
N CYS A 93 -9.19 -6.45 16.11
CA CYS A 93 -8.81 -7.40 17.15
C CYS A 93 -9.09 -8.84 16.71
N LEU A 94 -8.41 -9.81 17.31
CA LEU A 94 -8.69 -11.23 17.08
C LEU A 94 -10.03 -11.65 17.70
N SER A 95 -10.84 -12.34 16.91
CA SER A 95 -12.07 -13.00 17.34
C SER A 95 -11.76 -14.37 17.94
N GLU A 96 -11.28 -14.47 19.19
CA GLU A 96 -11.06 -15.78 19.83
C GLU A 96 -12.33 -16.38 20.47
N LYS A 97 -12.45 -17.70 20.33
CA LYS A 97 -13.39 -18.56 21.07
C LYS A 97 -12.66 -19.12 22.30
N SER A 98 -13.12 -18.80 23.52
CA SER A 98 -12.82 -19.47 24.81
C SER A 98 -11.61 -18.98 25.66
N SER A 99 -11.95 -18.66 26.93
CA SER A 99 -11.14 -18.70 28.18
C SER A 99 -10.17 -17.55 28.62
N SER A 100 -10.57 -16.27 28.47
CA SER A 100 -10.04 -15.07 29.20
C SER A 100 -8.61 -14.56 28.85
N PRO A 101 -8.30 -13.23 28.81
CA PRO A 101 -9.00 -12.07 29.39
C PRO A 101 -9.66 -11.18 28.33
N VAL A 102 -10.79 -11.65 27.81
CA VAL A 102 -11.67 -10.94 26.87
C VAL A 102 -12.05 -9.53 27.37
N TYR A 103 -12.15 -9.32 28.69
CA TYR A 103 -12.48 -8.01 29.28
C TYR A 103 -11.46 -6.91 28.97
N ASN A 104 -10.16 -7.21 28.88
CA ASN A 104 -9.12 -6.19 28.74
C ASN A 104 -9.06 -5.60 27.33
N THR A 105 -9.24 -6.42 26.28
CA THR A 105 -9.29 -5.90 24.91
C THR A 105 -10.56 -5.08 24.67
N TYR A 106 -11.71 -5.51 25.21
CA TYR A 106 -12.94 -4.70 25.12
C TYR A 106 -12.81 -3.36 25.85
N SER A 107 -12.26 -3.34 27.07
CA SER A 107 -12.05 -2.08 27.80
C SER A 107 -11.08 -1.15 27.07
N ILE A 108 -10.01 -1.70 26.47
CA ILE A 108 -9.08 -0.95 25.63
C ILE A 108 -9.81 -0.37 24.41
N ILE A 109 -10.61 -1.18 23.69
CA ILE A 109 -11.35 -0.71 22.52
C ILE A 109 -12.31 0.40 22.92
N THR A 110 -13.10 0.22 23.99
CA THR A 110 -14.03 1.24 24.49
C THR A 110 -13.30 2.55 24.79
N HIS A 111 -12.19 2.47 25.51
CA HIS A 111 -11.40 3.66 25.86
C HIS A 111 -10.82 4.36 24.62
N ILE A 112 -10.32 3.62 23.63
CA ILE A 112 -9.85 4.19 22.36
C ILE A 112 -11.01 4.86 21.60
N VAL A 113 -12.19 4.23 21.58
CA VAL A 113 -13.39 4.74 20.93
C VAL A 113 -13.85 6.06 21.57
N GLU A 114 -13.89 6.15 22.90
CA GLU A 114 -14.21 7.39 23.61
C GLU A 114 -13.29 8.55 23.18
N ILE A 115 -11.98 8.29 23.08
CA ILE A 115 -10.99 9.27 22.61
C ILE A 115 -11.25 9.65 21.14
N PHE A 116 -11.60 8.68 20.29
CA PHE A 116 -11.92 8.94 18.89
C PHE A 116 -13.19 9.77 18.73
N GLU A 117 -14.23 9.50 19.51
CA GLU A 117 -15.47 10.27 19.52
C GLU A 117 -15.23 11.72 19.99
N GLU A 118 -14.50 11.90 21.10
CA GLU A 118 -14.12 13.22 21.61
C GLU A 118 -13.37 14.05 20.55
N LYS A 119 -12.43 13.40 19.85
CA LYS A 119 -11.60 14.03 18.82
C LYS A 119 -12.22 14.03 17.42
N LYS A 120 -13.47 13.55 17.27
CA LYS A 120 -14.21 13.47 16.00
C LYS A 120 -13.47 12.69 14.90
N ILE A 121 -12.80 11.61 15.28
CA ILE A 121 -12.09 10.71 14.37
C ILE A 121 -13.09 9.69 13.79
N ARG A 122 -13.04 9.43 12.49
CA ARG A 122 -13.84 8.34 11.89
C ARG A 122 -13.19 7.00 12.22
N TYR A 123 -13.98 6.04 12.68
CA TYR A 123 -13.47 4.72 13.02
C TYR A 123 -14.46 3.59 12.71
N LYS A 124 -13.92 2.38 12.58
CA LYS A 124 -14.67 1.11 12.46
C LYS A 124 -14.02 0.07 13.35
N ALA A 125 -14.76 -0.49 14.31
CA ALA A 125 -14.27 -1.58 15.14
C ALA A 125 -14.69 -2.94 14.56
N LYS A 126 -13.74 -3.86 14.39
CA LYS A 126 -14.02 -5.19 13.82
C LYS A 126 -13.20 -6.28 14.52
N ALA A 127 -13.90 -7.30 15.00
CA ALA A 127 -13.30 -8.57 15.35
C ALA A 127 -13.03 -9.38 14.06
N ALA A 128 -11.77 -9.69 13.79
CA ALA A 128 -11.31 -10.45 12.64
C ALA A 128 -10.99 -11.89 13.03
N LYS A 129 -11.28 -12.84 12.14
CA LYS A 129 -10.93 -14.25 12.33
C LYS A 129 -9.57 -14.52 11.72
N GLY A 130 -8.74 -15.29 12.41
CA GLY A 130 -7.41 -15.72 11.94
C GLY A 130 -6.76 -16.61 12.99
N LYS A 131 -5.68 -17.32 12.62
CA LYS A 131 -4.91 -18.10 13.60
C LYS A 131 -4.11 -17.20 14.54
N ASN A 132 -3.74 -16.03 14.06
CA ASN A 132 -3.06 -14.98 14.80
C ASN A 132 -3.42 -13.61 14.20
N ILE A 133 -3.06 -12.54 14.93
CA ILE A 133 -3.43 -11.17 14.57
C ILE A 133 -2.80 -10.75 13.24
N THR A 134 -1.58 -11.22 12.95
CA THR A 134 -0.88 -11.00 11.67
C THR A 134 -1.72 -11.47 10.49
N GLU A 135 -2.16 -12.74 10.50
CA GLU A 135 -2.95 -13.32 9.43
C GLU A 135 -4.29 -12.58 9.28
N ALA A 136 -4.93 -12.25 10.41
CA ALA A 136 -6.18 -11.50 10.41
C ALA A 136 -6.03 -10.10 9.80
N ILE A 137 -4.94 -9.38 10.15
CA ILE A 137 -4.62 -8.06 9.59
C ILE A 137 -4.36 -8.16 8.08
N LEU A 138 -3.55 -9.12 7.64
CA LEU A 138 -3.20 -9.27 6.23
C LEU A 138 -4.45 -9.54 5.37
N GLN A 139 -5.30 -10.48 5.80
CA GLN A 139 -6.55 -10.78 5.11
C GLN A 139 -7.51 -9.57 5.12
N TYR A 140 -7.64 -8.90 6.26
CA TYR A 140 -8.49 -7.72 6.37
C TYR A 140 -8.01 -6.57 5.48
N ALA A 141 -6.70 -6.35 5.43
CA ALA A 141 -6.06 -5.30 4.64
C ALA A 141 -6.35 -5.46 3.14
N GLU A 142 -6.29 -6.69 2.63
CA GLU A 142 -6.62 -7.01 1.25
C GLU A 142 -8.11 -6.80 0.93
N ILE A 143 -9.00 -7.27 1.80
CA ILE A 143 -10.45 -7.22 1.56
C ILE A 143 -10.96 -5.77 1.60
N GLU A 144 -10.49 -4.97 2.55
CA GLU A 144 -11.03 -3.62 2.81
C GLU A 144 -10.25 -2.51 2.10
N SER A 145 -9.23 -2.88 1.31
CA SER A 145 -8.35 -1.94 0.58
C SER A 145 -7.73 -0.91 1.51
N ILE A 146 -6.95 -1.39 2.47
CA ILE A 146 -6.30 -0.56 3.49
C ILE A 146 -5.05 0.14 2.92
N ASP A 147 -4.84 1.39 3.33
CA ASP A 147 -3.76 2.24 2.81
C ASP A 147 -2.54 2.30 3.75
N LEU A 148 -2.74 2.04 5.04
CA LEU A 148 -1.67 2.08 6.04
C LEU A 148 -1.96 1.13 7.21
N ILE A 149 -0.93 0.43 7.69
CA ILE A 149 -1.00 -0.39 8.90
C ILE A 149 -0.09 0.21 9.97
N LEU A 150 -0.64 0.48 11.16
CA LEU A 150 0.11 0.95 12.32
C LEU A 150 0.44 -0.22 13.24
N VAL A 151 1.72 -0.50 13.47
CA VAL A 151 2.16 -1.62 14.32
C VAL A 151 3.18 -1.16 15.35
N ASN A 152 3.34 -1.92 16.43
CA ASN A 152 4.41 -1.74 17.40
C ASN A 152 5.39 -2.93 17.37
N PRO A 153 6.71 -2.69 17.46
CA PRO A 153 7.69 -3.76 17.41
C PRO A 153 7.66 -4.58 18.71
N GLY A 154 7.41 -5.88 18.59
CA GLY A 154 7.73 -6.88 19.61
C GLY A 154 6.70 -7.16 20.71
N GLU A 155 5.49 -6.61 20.66
CA GLU A 155 4.45 -6.91 21.67
C GLU A 155 3.16 -7.50 21.10
N GLU A 156 3.00 -7.53 19.77
CA GLU A 156 1.87 -8.17 19.07
C GLU A 156 2.07 -9.69 18.84
N SER A 157 2.99 -10.34 19.58
CA SER A 157 3.14 -11.80 19.62
C SER A 157 3.98 -12.23 20.83
N LYS A 158 3.31 -12.54 21.94
CA LYS A 158 3.93 -13.23 23.09
C LYS A 158 3.64 -14.75 23.10
N LEU A 159 3.45 -15.38 21.94
CA LEU A 159 3.07 -16.81 21.88
C LEU A 159 4.02 -17.76 21.17
N THR A 160 5.20 -17.34 20.70
CA THR A 160 6.20 -18.30 20.21
C THR A 160 7.60 -17.94 20.68
N GLY A 161 8.20 -18.77 21.54
CA GLY A 161 9.56 -18.64 22.07
C GLY A 161 10.68 -18.80 21.03
N ARG A 162 10.50 -18.33 19.79
CA ARG A 162 11.52 -18.21 18.74
C ARG A 162 11.66 -16.74 18.36
N PHE A 163 12.80 -16.17 18.71
CA PHE A 163 13.20 -14.77 18.55
C PHE A 163 13.36 -14.25 17.09
N ILE A 164 12.55 -14.69 16.13
CA ILE A 164 12.79 -14.40 14.70
C ILE A 164 11.60 -13.72 13.96
N GLU A 165 10.37 -13.74 14.46
CA GLU A 165 9.24 -13.12 13.76
C GLU A 165 8.32 -12.36 14.72
N THR A 166 8.58 -11.05 14.90
CA THR A 166 7.59 -10.15 15.49
C THR A 166 6.46 -9.93 14.48
N THR A 167 5.20 -9.82 14.92
CA THR A 167 4.05 -9.46 14.08
C THR A 167 4.33 -8.29 13.13
N GLY A 168 4.96 -7.22 13.62
CA GLY A 168 5.39 -6.12 12.75
C GLY A 168 6.31 -6.56 11.61
N GLY A 169 7.28 -7.45 11.87
CA GLY A 169 8.18 -8.02 10.86
C GLY A 169 7.49 -8.97 9.89
N SER A 170 6.56 -9.81 10.36
CA SER A 170 5.79 -10.70 9.49
C SER A 170 4.81 -9.91 8.61
N ILE A 171 4.11 -8.91 9.17
CA ILE A 171 3.23 -8.02 8.38
C ILE A 171 4.07 -7.34 7.30
N VAL A 172 5.16 -6.72 7.70
CA VAL A 172 6.09 -6.00 6.82
C VAL A 172 6.62 -6.87 5.65
N ASN A 173 6.85 -8.16 5.87
CA ASN A 173 7.33 -9.07 4.85
C ASN A 173 6.23 -9.64 3.93
N HIS A 174 4.98 -9.57 4.36
CA HIS A 174 3.87 -10.24 3.67
C HIS A 174 2.78 -9.27 3.17
N THR A 175 3.02 -7.96 3.24
CA THR A 175 2.06 -6.95 2.77
C THR A 175 2.67 -5.97 1.78
N SER A 176 1.86 -5.59 0.78
CA SER A 176 2.15 -4.47 -0.12
C SER A 176 1.68 -3.12 0.43
N VAL A 177 0.91 -3.15 1.52
CA VAL A 177 0.39 -1.96 2.19
C VAL A 177 1.52 -1.32 3.00
N PRO A 178 1.69 0.01 2.94
CA PRO A 178 2.62 0.70 3.83
C PRO A 178 2.42 0.33 5.31
N VAL A 179 3.52 0.11 6.03
CA VAL A 179 3.50 -0.25 7.46
C VAL A 179 4.31 0.77 8.25
N LEU A 180 3.67 1.49 9.16
CA LEU A 180 4.33 2.40 10.09
C LEU A 180 4.56 1.69 11.42
N THR A 181 5.82 1.38 11.71
CA THR A 181 6.23 0.74 12.96
C THR A 181 6.59 1.80 14.00
N ILE A 182 5.87 1.80 15.11
CA ILE A 182 5.99 2.80 16.19
C ILE A 182 6.49 2.11 17.45
N LYS A 183 7.71 2.45 17.86
CA LYS A 183 8.29 1.93 19.10
C LYS A 183 7.80 2.72 20.31
N LYS A 184 7.55 2.02 21.43
CA LYS A 184 7.29 2.63 22.74
C LYS A 184 8.45 3.56 23.13
N ARG A 185 8.17 4.84 23.35
CA ARG A 185 9.13 5.83 23.84
C ARG A 185 8.46 6.70 24.90
N ARG A 186 9.21 7.17 25.91
CA ARG A 186 8.74 8.24 26.79
C ARG A 186 8.52 9.50 25.94
N ILE A 187 7.33 10.07 26.03
CA ILE A 187 6.85 11.21 25.24
C ILE A 187 7.86 12.37 25.37
N LYS A 188 8.58 12.68 24.28
CA LYS A 188 8.88 14.08 23.97
C LYS A 188 7.67 14.53 23.15
N LEU A 189 6.87 15.47 23.68
CA LEU A 189 5.75 16.04 22.94
C LEU A 189 6.21 16.40 21.53
N MET A 190 5.47 15.91 20.54
CA MET A 190 5.74 16.10 19.13
C MET A 190 5.71 17.61 18.83
N LYS A 191 6.87 18.20 18.52
CA LYS A 191 6.96 19.61 18.15
C LYS A 191 6.92 19.86 16.64
N ASN A 192 6.91 18.82 15.81
CA ASN A 192 7.29 18.99 14.41
C ASN A 192 6.16 18.61 13.44
N VAL A 193 5.42 19.64 13.00
CA VAL A 193 4.59 19.70 11.78
C VAL A 193 5.29 19.06 10.56
N TRP A 194 6.62 18.99 10.57
CA TRP A 194 7.46 18.42 9.52
C TRP A 194 7.26 16.92 9.24
N ILE A 195 6.87 16.09 10.22
CA ILE A 195 6.56 14.67 9.94
C ILE A 195 5.27 14.58 9.12
N LEU A 196 4.24 15.34 9.53
CA LEU A 196 2.97 15.44 8.82
C LEU A 196 3.19 16.00 7.41
N LEU A 197 4.08 16.99 7.25
CA LEU A 197 4.51 17.49 5.94
C LEU A 197 5.29 16.47 5.11
N ALA A 198 6.14 15.65 5.73
CA ALA A 198 6.89 14.62 5.02
C ALA A 198 5.96 13.50 4.53
N ILE A 199 5.03 13.02 5.38
CA ILE A 199 4.06 11.99 4.99
C ILE A 199 3.10 12.56 3.93
N THR A 200 2.61 13.81 4.07
CA THR A 200 1.80 14.44 3.00
C THR A 200 2.59 14.63 1.71
N ALA A 201 3.86 15.04 1.75
CA ALA A 201 4.70 15.16 0.56
C ALA A 201 4.96 13.80 -0.12
N PHE A 202 5.00 12.71 0.65
CA PHE A 202 5.13 11.34 0.14
C PHE A 202 3.81 10.74 -0.35
N CYS A 203 2.69 11.14 0.24
CA CYS A 203 1.33 10.70 -0.10
C CYS A 203 0.66 11.62 -1.15
N ALA A 204 1.23 12.78 -1.44
CA ALA A 204 0.75 13.64 -2.52
C ALA A 204 0.79 12.85 -3.83
N PRO A 205 -0.27 12.89 -4.66
CA PRO A 205 -0.25 12.24 -5.96
C PRO A 205 0.93 12.84 -6.73
N ALA A 206 1.96 12.03 -6.96
CA ALA A 206 3.09 12.43 -7.74
C ALA A 206 2.57 12.89 -9.11
N THR A 207 2.61 14.18 -9.39
CA THR A 207 2.61 14.70 -10.75
C THR A 207 3.95 14.35 -11.38
N GLN A 208 4.20 13.05 -11.53
CA GLN A 208 5.30 12.51 -12.29
C GLN A 208 4.73 12.17 -13.67
N GLY A 209 5.35 12.73 -14.72
CA GLY A 209 4.96 12.48 -16.09
C GLY A 209 4.74 10.98 -16.32
N GLN A 210 3.52 10.60 -16.66
CA GLN A 210 3.22 9.23 -17.04
C GLN A 210 4.01 8.94 -18.30
N ASN A 211 4.86 7.91 -18.29
CA ASN A 211 5.61 7.44 -19.44
C ASN A 211 5.03 6.10 -19.92
N ILE A 212 5.29 5.74 -21.19
CA ILE A 212 4.83 4.49 -21.81
C ILE A 212 5.21 3.26 -20.96
N ASP A 213 6.38 3.26 -20.35
CA ASP A 213 6.87 2.15 -19.51
C ASP A 213 5.97 1.87 -18.30
N THR A 214 5.33 2.91 -17.74
CA THR A 214 4.37 2.76 -16.64
C THR A 214 3.13 2.01 -17.09
N GLY A 215 2.63 2.29 -18.30
CA GLY A 215 1.52 1.54 -18.90
C GLY A 215 1.92 0.10 -19.25
N LEU A 216 3.13 -0.12 -19.75
CA LEU A 216 3.66 -1.46 -20.05
C LEU A 216 3.83 -2.33 -18.80
N LYS A 217 4.21 -1.71 -17.67
CA LYS A 217 4.25 -2.40 -16.38
C LYS A 217 2.85 -2.90 -15.98
N MET A 218 1.82 -2.06 -16.08
CA MET A 218 0.43 -2.47 -15.79
C MET A 218 -0.05 -3.62 -16.68
N MET A 219 0.37 -3.64 -17.96
CA MET A 219 0.13 -4.75 -18.88
C MET A 219 0.77 -6.06 -18.43
N LYS A 220 1.98 -6.01 -17.87
CA LYS A 220 2.69 -7.19 -17.32
C LYS A 220 1.97 -7.76 -16.08
N TYR A 221 1.39 -6.90 -15.26
CA TYR A 221 0.62 -7.29 -14.07
C TYR A 221 -0.84 -7.67 -14.34
N GLN A 222 -1.24 -7.81 -15.61
CA GLN A 222 -2.61 -8.11 -16.02
C GLN A 222 -3.67 -7.08 -15.56
N ARG A 223 -3.23 -5.88 -15.16
CA ARG A 223 -4.09 -4.75 -14.75
C ARG A 223 -4.51 -3.94 -15.98
N TYR A 224 -5.30 -4.55 -16.85
CA TYR A 224 -5.57 -4.00 -18.18
C TYR A 224 -6.35 -2.68 -18.15
N GLN A 225 -7.34 -2.51 -17.25
CA GLN A 225 -8.08 -1.24 -17.13
C GLN A 225 -7.18 -0.06 -16.74
N SER A 226 -6.30 -0.26 -15.76
CA SER A 226 -5.33 0.77 -15.34
C SER A 226 -4.33 1.08 -16.46
N ALA A 227 -3.89 0.07 -17.22
CA ALA A 227 -3.04 0.28 -18.40
C ALA A 227 -3.75 1.11 -19.48
N ILE A 228 -5.03 0.83 -19.75
CA ILE A 228 -5.86 1.55 -20.73
C ILE A 228 -5.95 3.04 -20.37
N GLU A 229 -6.21 3.37 -19.10
CA GLU A 229 -6.30 4.76 -18.66
C GLU A 229 -4.98 5.52 -18.81
N ILE A 230 -3.86 4.88 -18.47
CA ILE A 230 -2.51 5.47 -18.62
C ILE A 230 -2.23 5.75 -20.09
N PHE A 231 -2.44 4.76 -20.98
CA PHE A 231 -2.21 4.96 -22.41
C PHE A 231 -3.21 5.94 -23.05
N LYS A 232 -4.43 6.04 -22.53
CA LYS A 232 -5.42 7.05 -22.94
C LYS A 232 -4.94 8.46 -22.60
N LYS A 233 -4.36 8.66 -21.40
CA LYS A 233 -3.77 9.95 -21.00
C LYS A 233 -2.55 10.28 -21.85
N LEU A 234 -1.68 9.31 -22.11
CA LEU A 234 -0.50 9.47 -22.97
C LEU A 234 -0.85 9.86 -24.42
N SER A 235 -1.83 9.18 -25.02
CA SER A 235 -2.29 9.48 -26.38
C SER A 235 -3.01 10.83 -26.50
N ALA A 236 -3.66 11.30 -25.43
CA ALA A 236 -4.24 12.64 -25.38
C ALA A 236 -3.18 13.75 -25.25
N ALA A 237 -2.07 13.46 -24.58
CA ALA A 237 -0.97 14.41 -24.38
C ALA A 237 -0.06 14.55 -25.60
N ASN A 238 0.10 13.51 -26.42
CA ASN A 238 0.88 13.54 -27.66
C ASN A 238 0.20 12.69 -28.75
N SER A 239 -0.55 13.34 -29.65
CA SER A 239 -1.35 12.65 -30.68
C SER A 239 -0.54 11.99 -31.79
N SER A 240 0.77 12.22 -31.85
CA SER A 240 1.70 11.62 -32.83
C SER A 240 2.51 10.44 -32.27
N ASP A 241 2.30 10.07 -30.99
CA ASP A 241 3.00 8.92 -30.39
C ASP A 241 2.20 7.62 -30.62
N ASP A 242 2.50 6.98 -31.74
CA ASP A 242 1.86 5.73 -32.18
C ASP A 242 1.99 4.59 -31.16
N LYS A 243 3.00 4.63 -30.28
CA LYS A 243 3.25 3.56 -29.31
C LYS A 243 2.19 3.55 -28.21
N ALA A 244 1.73 4.71 -27.75
CA ALA A 244 0.68 4.81 -26.74
C ALA A 244 -0.66 4.28 -27.28
N ALA A 245 -1.01 4.63 -28.52
CA ALA A 245 -2.20 4.12 -29.20
C ALA A 245 -2.12 2.60 -29.43
N TYR A 246 -0.96 2.09 -29.85
CA TYR A 246 -0.71 0.66 -30.03
C TYR A 246 -0.92 -0.13 -28.74
N TRP A 247 -0.22 0.26 -27.66
CA TRP A 247 -0.28 -0.48 -26.41
C TRP A 247 -1.64 -0.40 -25.72
N ARG A 248 -2.37 0.71 -25.89
CA ARG A 248 -3.76 0.82 -25.45
C ARG A 248 -4.66 -0.20 -26.15
N GLY A 249 -4.57 -0.33 -27.48
CA GLY A 249 -5.37 -1.30 -28.21
C GLY A 249 -5.04 -2.74 -27.79
N ILE A 250 -3.77 -3.07 -27.55
CA ILE A 250 -3.37 -4.38 -26.99
C ILE A 250 -3.96 -4.58 -25.58
N ALA A 251 -4.01 -3.54 -24.75
CA ALA A 251 -4.62 -3.59 -23.42
C ALA A 251 -6.14 -3.86 -23.50
N GLU A 252 -6.85 -3.17 -24.39
CA GLU A 252 -8.29 -3.36 -24.64
C GLU A 252 -8.60 -4.80 -25.12
N ILE A 253 -7.75 -5.39 -25.97
CA ILE A 253 -7.86 -6.80 -26.39
C ILE A 253 -7.69 -7.75 -25.21
N ARG A 254 -6.65 -7.53 -24.38
CA ARG A 254 -6.38 -8.39 -23.22
C ARG A 254 -7.47 -8.27 -22.15
N ASN A 255 -8.14 -7.12 -22.09
CA ASN A 255 -9.31 -6.88 -21.26
C ASN A 255 -10.62 -7.48 -21.84
N LYS A 256 -10.54 -8.37 -22.85
CA LYS A 256 -11.68 -9.02 -23.53
C LYS A 256 -12.61 -8.08 -24.31
N ASN A 257 -12.20 -6.83 -24.57
CA ASN A 257 -13.02 -5.84 -25.28
C ASN A 257 -12.53 -5.62 -26.71
N ALA A 258 -12.54 -6.68 -27.52
CA ALA A 258 -11.96 -6.66 -28.87
C ALA A 258 -12.63 -5.64 -29.83
N ASP A 259 -13.94 -5.41 -29.68
CA ASP A 259 -14.68 -4.48 -30.54
C ASP A 259 -14.28 -3.03 -30.28
N THR A 260 -14.02 -2.69 -29.02
CA THR A 260 -13.52 -1.36 -28.63
C THR A 260 -12.11 -1.10 -29.16
N ALA A 261 -11.25 -2.12 -29.15
CA ALA A 261 -9.90 -2.03 -29.69
C ALA A 261 -9.90 -1.77 -31.20
N ILE A 262 -10.81 -2.41 -31.94
CA ILE A 262 -10.94 -2.22 -33.39
C ILE A 262 -11.40 -0.81 -33.73
N ALA A 263 -12.44 -0.32 -33.04
CA ALA A 263 -12.92 1.06 -33.22
C ALA A 263 -11.83 2.08 -32.87
N HIS A 264 -11.06 1.82 -31.82
CA HIS A 264 -9.95 2.67 -31.42
C HIS A 264 -8.82 2.67 -32.46
N TYR A 265 -8.39 1.52 -32.97
CA TYR A 265 -7.38 1.47 -34.05
C TYR A 265 -7.86 2.19 -35.32
N ASN A 266 -9.12 2.03 -35.71
CA ASN A 266 -9.69 2.75 -36.86
C ASN A 266 -9.60 4.27 -36.69
N ASN A 267 -9.85 4.77 -35.47
CA ASN A 267 -9.79 6.21 -35.16
C ASN A 267 -8.35 6.75 -35.00
N SER A 268 -7.41 5.88 -34.60
CA SER A 268 -6.02 6.24 -34.34
C SER A 268 -5.12 6.15 -35.58
N ILE A 269 -5.56 5.51 -36.67
CA ILE A 269 -4.85 5.52 -37.96
C ILE A 269 -5.12 6.89 -38.63
N LYS A 270 -4.19 7.84 -38.46
CA LYS A 270 -4.13 9.07 -39.26
C LYS A 270 -2.92 9.04 -40.19
N GLU A 271 -3.00 9.73 -41.33
CA GLU A 271 -1.87 9.82 -42.28
C GLU A 271 -0.77 10.77 -41.77
N PRO A 272 0.53 10.44 -41.98
CA PRO A 272 1.04 9.22 -42.60
C PRO A 272 0.91 8.00 -41.67
N LYS A 273 0.44 6.88 -42.24
CA LYS A 273 -0.03 5.71 -41.48
C LYS A 273 1.14 5.04 -40.73
N SER A 274 1.03 4.98 -39.41
CA SER A 274 1.93 4.19 -38.58
C SER A 274 1.91 2.71 -39.00
N ASN A 275 3.04 2.20 -39.49
CA ASN A 275 3.22 0.78 -39.84
C ASN A 275 2.89 -0.15 -38.65
N LEU A 276 3.10 0.31 -37.42
CA LEU A 276 2.83 -0.44 -36.19
C LEU A 276 1.31 -0.62 -35.95
N LEU A 277 0.53 0.45 -36.12
CA LEU A 277 -0.93 0.41 -35.94
C LEU A 277 -1.63 -0.40 -37.05
N LEU A 278 -1.13 -0.30 -38.28
CA LEU A 278 -1.63 -1.10 -39.42
C LEU A 278 -1.39 -2.60 -39.20
N ALA A 279 -0.21 -3.00 -38.71
CA ALA A 279 0.10 -4.40 -38.42
C ALA A 279 -0.80 -4.98 -37.30
N ALA A 280 -1.06 -4.19 -36.26
CA ALA A 280 -1.94 -4.57 -35.16
C ALA A 280 -3.39 -4.79 -35.63
N TRP A 281 -3.89 -3.85 -36.45
CA TRP A 281 -5.23 -3.88 -37.01
C TRP A 281 -5.44 -5.07 -37.97
N LEU A 282 -4.50 -5.32 -38.88
CA LEU A 282 -4.57 -6.44 -39.82
C LEU A 282 -4.64 -7.79 -39.09
N THR A 283 -3.83 -7.96 -38.04
CA THR A 283 -3.81 -9.17 -37.21
C THR A 283 -5.14 -9.41 -36.51
N LEU A 284 -5.80 -8.35 -36.04
CA LEU A 284 -7.14 -8.40 -35.44
C LEU A 284 -8.22 -8.81 -36.46
N MET A 285 -8.20 -8.21 -37.65
CA MET A 285 -9.15 -8.52 -38.71
C MET A 285 -9.03 -9.98 -39.17
N LEU A 286 -7.81 -10.47 -39.37
CA LEU A 286 -7.56 -11.88 -39.73
C LEU A 286 -8.06 -12.85 -38.65
N ARG A 287 -7.92 -12.51 -37.36
CA ARG A 287 -8.46 -13.32 -36.25
C ARG A 287 -9.99 -13.34 -36.22
N ARG A 288 -10.65 -12.22 -36.55
CA ARG A 288 -12.12 -12.15 -36.66
C ARG A 288 -12.62 -13.02 -37.81
N VAL A 289 -12.03 -12.90 -38.99
CA VAL A 289 -12.39 -13.72 -40.17
C VAL A 289 -12.20 -15.22 -39.88
N LYS A 290 -11.09 -15.61 -39.23
CA LYS A 290 -10.84 -17.01 -38.84
C LYS A 290 -11.83 -17.56 -37.79
N ARG A 291 -12.39 -16.71 -36.92
CA ARG A 291 -13.46 -17.11 -35.98
C ARG A 291 -14.83 -17.19 -36.66
N ALA A 292 -15.08 -16.38 -37.69
CA ALA A 292 -16.32 -16.43 -38.45
C ALA A 292 -16.40 -17.62 -39.42
N MET A 293 -15.25 -18.19 -39.80
CA MET A 293 -15.15 -19.40 -40.64
C MET A 293 -15.13 -20.72 -39.84
N ARG A 294 -15.28 -20.68 -38.50
CA ARG A 294 -15.42 -21.85 -37.62
C ARG A 294 -16.83 -21.88 -37.06
#